data_AF-A0A4W4EEZ8-F1
#
_entry.id   AF-A0A4W4EEZ8-F1
#
_cell.length_a   1.000
_cell.length_b   1.000
_cell.length_c   1.000
_cell.angle_alpha   90.00
_cell.angle_beta   90.00
_cell.angle_gamma   90.00
#
_symmetry.space_group_name_H-M   'P 1'
#
loop_
_entity.id
_entity.type
_entity.pdbx_description
1 polymer ?
#
loop_
_entity_poly.entity_id
_entity_poly.type
_entity_poly.pdbx_seq_one_letter_code
_entity_poly.pdbx_strand_id
1 'polypeptide(L)'
;MLLDQKCSIFTCLSVMSSSPRRQFIYVGLSMSWMEAQSYCRDQYVDLVTLNDMGDVELLKVYTKSTSDTWIGLKRAPQLSWGWSAGENTLLDYSAWDEGEPGNSSLPNRLCGAMCFGSWSSLNCSTPLNFCMFVSVCSWPDAQVFCRNSYTDLATIGSPLEQTQVSSLLTTADTVWVGLFADSWVWSDEGSSSFRYWKTDNMQSLSDTSDCAVMDLSLFGTWTNLSCNKKKKKNYLNN
;
A
#
# COMPACT_ATOMS: atom_id res chain seq x y z
N MET A 1 7.22 -11.20 -25.51
CA MET A 1 7.82 -9.87 -25.28
C MET A 1 6.74 -9.00 -24.68
N LEU A 2 6.64 -8.77 -23.39
CA LEU A 2 7.19 -9.39 -22.17
C LEU A 2 6.38 -8.65 -21.09
N LEU A 3 5.88 -9.36 -20.09
CA LEU A 3 5.12 -8.77 -18.97
C LEU A 3 5.96 -7.80 -18.09
N ASP A 4 7.13 -7.36 -18.55
CA ASP A 4 8.16 -6.65 -17.78
C ASP A 4 7.82 -5.19 -17.40
N GLN A 5 6.58 -4.73 -17.56
CA GLN A 5 6.26 -3.30 -17.38
C GLN A 5 4.84 -3.00 -16.85
N LYS A 6 3.97 -3.98 -16.59
CA LYS A 6 2.60 -3.70 -16.12
C LYS A 6 2.53 -3.88 -14.59
N CYS A 7 2.30 -2.76 -13.90
CA CYS A 7 2.04 -2.68 -12.46
C CYS A 7 0.70 -3.37 -12.17
N SER A 8 0.72 -4.70 -12.01
CA SER A 8 -0.51 -5.48 -11.78
C SER A 8 -0.79 -5.66 -10.30
N ILE A 9 0.22 -5.68 -9.43
CA ILE A 9 0.08 -6.12 -8.04
C ILE A 9 1.18 -5.48 -7.16
N PHE A 10 0.76 -4.71 -6.13
CA PHE A 10 1.48 -4.19 -4.93
C PHE A 10 2.38 -2.93 -4.87
N THR A 11 2.12 -2.24 -3.74
CA THR A 11 2.86 -1.23 -2.95
C THR A 11 2.74 0.25 -3.30
N CYS A 12 1.71 0.95 -2.80
CA CYS A 12 1.90 2.36 -2.50
C CYS A 12 2.70 2.51 -1.19
N LEU A 13 4.00 2.77 -1.28
CA LEU A 13 4.72 3.48 -0.22
C LEU A 13 4.63 4.96 -0.56
N SER A 14 3.58 5.64 -0.11
CA SER A 14 3.43 7.07 -0.37
C SER A 14 4.49 7.84 0.40
N VAL A 15 5.29 8.63 -0.31
CA VAL A 15 6.17 9.65 0.28
C VAL A 15 5.36 10.91 0.66
N MET A 16 4.04 10.96 0.45
CA MET A 16 3.24 12.15 0.79
C MET A 16 1.86 11.83 1.38
N SER A 17 1.79 11.91 2.71
CA SER A 17 0.72 12.57 3.51
C SER A 17 -0.76 12.19 3.28
N SER A 18 -1.09 10.92 3.12
CA SER A 18 -2.31 10.38 3.75
C SER A 18 -2.00 8.96 4.22
N SER A 19 -2.31 8.65 5.49
CA SER A 19 -2.07 7.32 6.05
C SER A 19 -2.72 6.28 5.15
N PRO A 20 -1.97 5.36 4.51
CA PRO A 20 -2.59 4.33 3.69
C PRO A 20 -3.59 3.58 4.56
N ARG A 21 -4.81 3.35 4.04
CA ARG A 21 -5.76 2.47 4.74
C ARG A 21 -5.07 1.12 4.85
N ARG A 22 -4.82 0.65 6.07
CA ARG A 22 -4.15 -0.63 6.29
C ARG A 22 -5.18 -1.73 6.11
N GLN A 23 -4.92 -2.67 5.21
CA GLN A 23 -5.71 -3.89 5.07
C GLN A 23 -4.84 -5.10 5.39
N PHE A 24 -5.45 -6.10 6.01
CA PHE A 24 -4.79 -7.35 6.34
C PHE A 24 -5.51 -8.48 5.62
N ILE A 25 -4.75 -9.45 5.13
CA ILE A 25 -5.30 -10.72 4.64
C ILE A 25 -4.86 -11.80 5.61
N TYR A 26 -5.83 -12.55 6.13
CA TYR A 26 -5.58 -13.75 6.91
C TYR A 26 -5.40 -14.94 5.99
N VAL A 27 -4.27 -15.62 6.11
CA VAL A 27 -3.93 -16.80 5.33
C VAL A 27 -4.02 -18.02 6.23
N GLY A 28 -5.02 -18.87 5.98
CA GLY A 28 -5.26 -20.10 6.74
C GLY A 28 -4.32 -21.25 6.42
N LEU A 29 -3.12 -20.97 5.89
CA LEU A 29 -2.08 -21.96 5.62
C LEU A 29 -1.13 -21.98 6.81
N SER A 30 -0.79 -23.18 7.30
CA SER A 30 0.10 -23.35 8.44
C SER A 30 1.55 -23.50 7.97
N MET A 31 2.40 -22.54 8.34
CA MET A 31 3.79 -22.43 7.85
C MET A 31 4.74 -21.99 8.96
N SER A 32 6.04 -22.29 8.82
CA SER A 32 7.06 -21.63 9.64
C SER A 32 7.10 -20.13 9.37
N TRP A 33 7.66 -19.34 10.28
CA TRP A 33 7.71 -17.88 10.12
C TRP A 33 8.44 -17.47 8.84
N MET A 34 9.53 -18.17 8.48
CA MET A 34 10.31 -17.87 7.27
C MET A 34 9.53 -18.21 5.99
N GLU A 35 8.82 -19.34 5.97
CA GLU A 35 7.97 -19.73 4.83
C GLU A 35 6.80 -18.77 4.66
N ALA A 36 6.13 -18.41 5.77
CA ALA A 36 5.05 -17.43 5.77
C ALA A 36 5.54 -16.07 5.26
N GLN A 37 6.71 -15.61 5.70
CA GLN A 37 7.31 -14.36 5.21
C GLN A 37 7.60 -14.42 3.71
N SER A 38 8.21 -15.51 3.24
CA SER A 38 8.48 -15.69 1.81
C SER A 38 7.19 -15.66 1.01
N TYR A 39 6.16 -16.39 1.45
CA TYR A 39 4.84 -16.37 0.84
C TYR A 39 4.27 -14.95 0.78
N CYS A 40 4.37 -14.19 1.87
CA CYS A 40 3.88 -12.81 1.89
C CYS A 40 4.63 -11.89 0.92
N ARG A 41 5.94 -12.06 0.75
CA ARG A 41 6.75 -11.27 -0.18
C ARG A 41 6.59 -11.69 -1.64
N ASP A 42 6.26 -12.95 -1.88
CA ASP A 42 5.98 -13.47 -3.22
C ASP A 42 4.61 -13.00 -3.73
N GLN A 43 3.67 -12.70 -2.82
CA GLN A 43 2.29 -12.36 -3.18
C GLN A 43 1.96 -10.88 -2.92
N TYR A 44 2.48 -10.29 -1.84
CA TYR A 44 2.15 -8.95 -1.32
C TYR A 44 3.42 -8.24 -0.79
N VAL A 45 3.34 -7.58 0.38
CA VAL A 45 4.45 -6.78 0.93
C VAL A 45 5.32 -7.63 1.85
N ASP A 46 4.76 -8.02 2.99
CA ASP A 46 5.42 -8.80 4.04
C ASP A 46 4.35 -9.31 5.01
N LEU A 47 4.78 -10.01 6.06
CA LEU A 47 3.96 -10.25 7.25
C LEU A 47 3.54 -8.91 7.88
N VAL A 48 2.40 -8.91 8.57
CA VAL A 48 1.78 -7.69 9.09
C VAL A 48 2.64 -6.97 10.14
N THR A 49 2.77 -5.65 9.96
CA THR A 49 3.27 -4.68 10.96
C THR A 49 2.07 -4.07 11.69
N LEU A 50 2.08 -4.11 13.03
CA LEU A 50 1.00 -3.58 13.87
C LEU A 50 1.45 -2.30 14.57
N ASN A 51 0.92 -1.15 14.15
CA ASN A 51 1.43 0.16 14.54
C ASN A 51 0.64 0.84 15.65
N ASP A 52 -0.59 0.39 15.90
CA ASP A 52 -1.48 0.94 16.91
C ASP A 52 -2.54 -0.10 17.34
N MET A 53 -3.37 0.29 18.30
CA MET A 53 -4.46 -0.55 18.79
C MET A 53 -5.53 -0.83 17.73
N GLY A 54 -5.72 0.07 16.76
CA GLY A 54 -6.65 -0.13 15.66
C GLY A 54 -6.21 -1.30 14.77
N ASP A 55 -4.92 -1.41 14.49
CA ASP A 55 -4.34 -2.54 13.76
C ASP A 55 -4.57 -3.86 14.52
N VAL A 56 -4.37 -3.86 15.85
CA VAL A 56 -4.60 -5.05 16.69
C VAL A 56 -6.06 -5.48 16.68
N GLU A 57 -7.00 -4.55 16.87
CA GLU A 57 -8.44 -4.85 16.85
C GLU A 57 -8.91 -5.32 15.47
N LEU A 58 -8.39 -4.74 14.40
CA LEU A 58 -8.68 -5.20 13.04
C LEU A 58 -8.19 -6.64 12.83
N LEU A 59 -6.98 -6.96 13.29
CA LEU A 59 -6.41 -8.30 13.16
C LEU A 59 -7.17 -9.35 13.98
N LYS A 60 -7.72 -8.99 15.15
CA LYS A 60 -8.61 -9.87 15.94
C LYS A 60 -9.86 -10.27 15.16
N VAL A 61 -10.45 -9.34 14.40
CA VAL A 61 -11.62 -9.62 13.56
C VAL A 61 -11.28 -10.64 12.48
N TYR A 62 -10.15 -10.46 11.78
CA TYR A 62 -9.71 -11.38 10.72
C TYR A 62 -9.36 -12.78 11.23
N THR A 63 -8.63 -12.86 12.35
CA THR A 63 -8.22 -14.12 12.98
C THR A 63 -9.35 -14.80 13.75
N LYS A 64 -10.51 -14.14 13.88
CA LYS A 64 -11.62 -14.53 14.77
C LYS A 64 -11.18 -14.76 16.22
N SER A 65 -10.00 -14.26 16.60
CA SER A 65 -9.36 -14.51 17.89
C SER A 65 -9.28 -16.00 18.25
N THR A 66 -9.06 -16.91 17.28
CA THR A 66 -9.10 -18.36 17.56
C THR A 66 -7.74 -19.04 17.67
N SER A 67 -6.65 -18.41 17.21
CA SER A 67 -5.34 -19.06 17.16
C SER A 67 -4.18 -18.07 17.07
N ASP A 68 -3.02 -18.52 17.56
CA ASP A 68 -1.74 -17.85 17.33
C ASP A 68 -1.52 -17.64 15.83
N THR A 69 -1.18 -16.40 15.46
CA THR A 69 -1.01 -15.99 14.07
C THR A 69 0.33 -15.28 13.91
N TRP A 70 1.13 -15.68 12.91
CA TRP A 70 2.39 -15.00 12.62
C TRP A 70 2.17 -13.55 12.22
N ILE A 71 2.99 -12.67 12.80
CA ILE A 71 3.11 -11.25 12.47
C ILE A 71 4.57 -10.96 12.08
N GLY A 72 4.84 -9.79 11.52
CA GLY A 72 6.17 -9.44 10.98
C GLY A 72 7.26 -9.24 12.03
N LEU A 73 6.95 -9.48 13.30
CA LEU A 73 7.86 -9.23 14.41
C LEU A 73 8.94 -10.32 14.47
N LYS A 74 10.22 -9.93 14.42
CA LYS A 74 11.35 -10.86 14.51
C LYS A 74 12.48 -10.28 15.35
N ARG A 75 13.12 -11.13 16.13
CA ARG A 75 14.29 -10.78 16.94
C ARG A 75 15.56 -10.98 16.14
N ALA A 76 16.31 -9.90 15.95
CA ALA A 76 17.62 -9.92 15.31
C ALA A 76 18.69 -10.55 16.23
N PRO A 77 19.81 -11.05 15.66
CA PRO A 77 20.91 -11.63 16.43
C PRO A 77 21.52 -10.71 17.50
N GLN A 78 21.46 -9.38 17.30
CA GLN A 78 21.84 -8.37 18.30
C GLN A 78 20.81 -8.15 19.42
N LEU A 79 19.88 -9.10 19.61
CA LEU A 79 18.82 -9.13 20.61
C LEU A 79 17.74 -8.04 20.49
N SER A 80 17.71 -7.27 19.39
CA SER A 80 16.68 -6.27 19.12
C SER A 80 15.50 -6.84 18.35
N TRP A 81 14.28 -6.51 18.73
CA TRP A 81 13.08 -6.80 17.94
C TRP A 81 12.90 -5.75 16.83
N GLY A 82 12.42 -6.20 15.68
CA GLY A 82 12.12 -5.36 14.52
C GLY A 82 11.00 -5.97 13.68
N TRP A 83 10.34 -5.12 12.89
CA TRP A 83 9.37 -5.56 11.90
C TRP A 83 10.09 -6.01 10.62
N SER A 84 9.57 -7.06 9.99
CA SER A 84 10.13 -7.66 8.78
C SER A 84 10.02 -6.77 7.55
N ALA A 85 8.99 -5.93 7.49
CA ALA A 85 8.82 -4.90 6.46
C ALA A 85 9.70 -3.65 6.70
N GLY A 86 10.42 -3.58 7.83
CA GLY A 86 11.44 -2.56 8.09
C GLY A 86 10.92 -1.30 8.77
N GLU A 87 9.65 -1.25 9.17
CA GLU A 87 9.12 -0.13 9.95
C GLU A 87 9.72 -0.10 11.37
N ASN A 88 9.89 1.11 11.91
CA ASN A 88 10.46 1.31 13.24
C ASN A 88 9.41 1.72 14.30
N THR A 89 8.17 1.26 14.15
CA THR A 89 7.03 1.63 15.01
C THR A 89 7.03 0.95 16.38
N LEU A 90 7.96 0.01 16.63
CA LEU A 90 8.09 -0.65 17.94
C LEU A 90 8.48 0.31 19.07
N LEU A 91 9.01 1.50 18.77
CA LEU A 91 9.27 2.54 19.75
C LEU A 91 7.98 3.27 20.17
N ASP A 92 6.98 3.29 19.30
CA ASP A 92 5.75 4.05 19.47
C ASP A 92 4.62 3.18 20.04
N TYR A 93 4.60 1.89 19.68
CA TYR A 93 3.57 0.96 20.10
C TYR A 93 4.09 -0.47 20.29
N SER A 94 3.66 -1.11 21.37
CA SER A 94 3.85 -2.54 21.57
C SER A 94 2.69 -3.15 22.34
N ALA A 95 2.25 -4.35 21.95
CA ALA A 95 1.21 -5.09 22.66
C ALA A 95 1.72 -6.45 23.16
N TRP A 96 2.96 -6.50 23.67
CA TRP A 96 3.50 -7.71 24.29
C TRP A 96 2.62 -8.22 25.43
N ASP A 97 2.49 -9.54 25.50
CA ASP A 97 1.83 -10.21 26.61
C ASP A 97 2.63 -10.03 27.92
N GLU A 98 1.98 -10.27 29.06
CA GLU A 98 2.64 -10.13 30.37
C GLU A 98 3.86 -11.05 30.46
N GLY A 99 5.04 -10.45 30.68
CA GLY A 99 6.30 -11.18 30.73
C GLY A 99 6.95 -11.44 29.37
N GLU A 100 6.38 -11.02 28.24
CA GLU A 100 7.01 -11.03 26.91
C GLU A 100 7.65 -9.65 26.60
N PRO A 101 8.74 -9.58 25.80
CA PRO A 101 9.53 -10.69 25.26
C PRO A 101 10.55 -11.24 26.30
N GLY A 102 10.17 -11.28 27.57
CA GLY A 102 10.99 -11.58 28.74
C GLY A 102 11.06 -13.06 29.11
N ASN A 103 11.84 -13.82 28.36
CA ASN A 103 12.78 -14.75 28.99
C ASN A 103 13.95 -15.05 28.02
N SER A 104 15.10 -14.43 28.27
CA SER A 104 16.38 -14.70 27.55
C SER A 104 16.87 -16.15 27.69
N SER A 105 16.21 -16.95 28.54
CA SER A 105 16.49 -18.36 28.79
C SER A 105 15.92 -19.31 27.73
N LEU A 106 15.10 -18.82 26.78
CA LEU A 106 14.60 -19.61 25.63
C LEU A 106 15.20 -19.08 24.31
N PRO A 107 16.43 -19.51 23.94
CA PRO A 107 17.20 -18.93 22.83
C PRO A 107 16.52 -19.07 21.45
N ASN A 108 15.52 -19.93 21.34
CA ASN A 108 14.87 -20.25 20.06
C ASN A 108 13.55 -19.50 19.83
N ARG A 109 13.09 -18.64 20.76
CA ARG A 109 11.86 -17.84 20.61
C ARG A 109 12.17 -16.48 19.98
N LEU A 110 12.37 -16.48 18.66
CA LEU A 110 12.86 -15.32 17.91
C LEU A 110 11.82 -14.72 16.95
N CYS A 111 10.62 -15.29 16.87
CA CYS A 111 9.57 -14.86 15.94
C CYS A 111 8.30 -14.49 16.73
N GLY A 112 7.68 -13.36 16.43
CA GLY A 112 6.50 -12.89 17.14
C GLY A 112 5.22 -13.39 16.50
N ALA A 113 4.28 -13.80 17.33
CA ALA A 113 2.91 -14.12 16.94
C ALA A 113 1.94 -13.28 17.77
N MET A 114 0.73 -13.08 17.25
CA MET A 114 -0.37 -12.47 17.99
C MET A 114 -1.40 -13.53 18.39
N CYS A 115 -1.86 -13.47 19.64
CA CYS A 115 -2.96 -14.26 20.16
C CYS A 115 -3.88 -13.36 21.01
N PHE A 116 -5.19 -13.34 20.73
CA PHE A 116 -6.17 -12.49 21.43
C PHE A 116 -5.77 -10.99 21.57
N GLY A 117 -4.93 -10.48 20.67
CA GLY A 117 -4.44 -9.11 20.67
C GLY A 117 -3.12 -8.86 21.39
N SER A 118 -2.61 -9.86 22.12
CA SER A 118 -1.29 -9.79 22.75
C SER A 118 -0.23 -10.46 21.89
N TRP A 119 1.00 -9.99 21.97
CA TRP A 119 2.14 -10.52 21.22
C TRP A 119 2.97 -11.46 22.10
N SER A 120 3.39 -12.58 21.54
CA SER A 120 4.28 -13.52 22.21
C SER A 120 5.44 -13.89 21.30
N SER A 121 6.62 -14.11 21.88
CA SER A 121 7.75 -14.70 21.15
C SER A 121 7.54 -16.21 21.01
N LEU A 122 7.77 -16.81 19.85
CA LEU A 122 7.61 -18.24 19.60
C LEU A 122 8.79 -18.77 18.78
N ASN A 123 8.90 -20.11 18.74
CA ASN A 123 9.88 -20.78 17.89
C ASN A 123 9.52 -20.54 16.41
N CYS A 124 10.45 -19.98 15.64
CA CYS A 124 10.23 -19.65 14.23
C CYS A 124 9.84 -20.85 13.36
N SER A 125 10.18 -22.07 13.78
CA SER A 125 9.81 -23.31 13.09
C SER A 125 8.40 -23.82 13.43
N THR A 126 7.70 -23.19 14.37
CA THR A 126 6.30 -23.58 14.69
C THR A 126 5.41 -23.32 13.47
N PRO A 127 4.62 -24.30 13.03
CA PRO A 127 3.70 -24.10 11.92
C PRO A 127 2.45 -23.35 12.41
N LEU A 128 2.27 -22.10 11.98
CA LEU A 128 1.11 -21.27 12.31
C LEU A 128 0.50 -20.65 11.06
N ASN A 129 -0.77 -20.27 11.17
CA ASN A 129 -1.40 -19.37 10.20
C ASN A 129 -0.78 -17.98 10.31
N PHE A 130 -0.99 -17.14 9.30
CA PHE A 130 -0.30 -15.86 9.23
C PHE A 130 -1.15 -14.77 8.60
N CYS A 131 -0.78 -13.53 8.91
CA CYS A 131 -1.42 -12.37 8.32
C CYS A 131 -0.41 -11.53 7.55
N MET A 132 -0.80 -11.14 6.34
CA MET A 132 0.03 -10.33 5.46
C MET A 132 -0.46 -8.88 5.43
N PHE A 133 0.50 -7.97 5.33
CA PHE A 133 0.25 -6.56 5.14
C PHE A 133 -0.14 -6.28 3.68
N VAL A 134 -1.27 -5.60 3.50
CA VAL A 134 -1.73 -5.13 2.19
C VAL A 134 -1.76 -3.61 2.24
N SER A 135 -0.85 -2.98 1.49
CA SER A 135 -0.95 -1.55 1.23
C SER A 135 -2.05 -1.33 0.19
N VAL A 136 -3.20 -0.82 0.62
CA VAL A 136 -4.21 -0.30 -0.31
C VAL A 136 -4.05 1.21 -0.44
N CYS A 137 -4.20 1.69 -1.67
CA CYS A 137 -4.12 3.10 -1.96
C CYS A 137 -5.24 3.54 -2.89
N SER A 138 -5.45 4.85 -2.96
CA SER A 138 -6.40 5.44 -3.89
C SER A 138 -5.92 5.20 -5.33
N TRP A 139 -6.82 5.29 -6.32
CA TRP A 139 -6.44 5.17 -7.72
C TRP A 139 -5.32 6.17 -8.12
N PRO A 140 -5.38 7.47 -7.72
CA PRO A 140 -4.29 8.42 -8.00
C PRO A 140 -2.95 8.02 -7.38
N ASP A 141 -2.94 7.56 -6.13
CA ASP A 141 -1.72 7.12 -5.46
C ASP A 141 -1.11 5.89 -6.15
N ALA A 142 -1.96 4.94 -6.53
CA ALA A 142 -1.57 3.75 -7.28
C ALA A 142 -0.94 4.13 -8.63
N GLN A 143 -1.54 5.09 -9.33
CA GLN A 143 -1.02 5.61 -10.59
C GLN A 143 0.36 6.27 -10.41
N VAL A 144 0.51 7.15 -9.41
CA VAL A 144 1.79 7.80 -9.11
C VAL A 144 2.87 6.77 -8.80
N PHE A 145 2.56 5.78 -7.97
CA PHE A 145 3.50 4.71 -7.66
C PHE A 145 3.90 3.93 -8.91
N CYS A 146 2.93 3.49 -9.72
CA CYS A 146 3.21 2.72 -10.92
C CYS A 146 4.03 3.51 -11.94
N ARG A 147 3.87 4.84 -12.05
CA ARG A 147 4.70 5.68 -12.93
C ARG A 147 6.12 5.93 -12.40
N ASN A 148 6.31 5.89 -11.08
CA ASN A 148 7.64 6.04 -10.47
C ASN A 148 8.47 4.76 -10.59
N SER A 149 7.82 3.59 -10.49
CA SER A 149 8.50 2.28 -10.46
C SER A 149 8.42 1.52 -11.79
N TYR A 150 7.41 1.83 -12.62
CA TYR A 150 7.07 1.14 -13.87
C TYR A 150 6.58 2.16 -14.92
N THR A 151 5.81 1.73 -15.92
CA THR A 151 5.21 2.63 -16.92
C THR A 151 3.97 3.36 -16.39
N ASP A 152 2.89 2.62 -16.05
CA ASP A 152 1.62 3.14 -15.52
C ASP A 152 0.75 1.96 -15.01
N LEU A 153 -0.45 2.25 -14.50
CA LEU A 153 -1.49 1.25 -14.27
C LEU A 153 -1.87 0.52 -15.57
N ALA A 154 -2.23 -0.76 -15.46
CA ALA A 154 -2.47 -1.60 -16.62
C ALA A 154 -3.65 -1.12 -17.50
N THR A 155 -3.39 -0.93 -18.79
CA THR A 155 -4.43 -0.84 -19.82
C THR A 155 -4.81 -2.24 -20.31
N ILE A 156 -6.11 -2.50 -20.37
CA ILE A 156 -6.70 -3.76 -20.86
C ILE A 156 -7.49 -3.42 -22.13
N GLY A 157 -6.91 -3.70 -23.29
CA GLY A 157 -7.49 -3.39 -24.59
C GLY A 157 -8.09 -4.62 -25.31
N SER A 158 -7.98 -5.81 -24.75
CA SER A 158 -8.50 -7.04 -25.38
C SER A 158 -8.95 -8.11 -24.37
N PRO A 159 -9.82 -9.05 -24.77
CA PRO A 159 -10.20 -10.19 -23.93
C PRO A 159 -9.02 -11.09 -23.52
N LEU A 160 -7.98 -11.17 -24.35
CA LEU A 160 -6.76 -11.92 -24.03
C LEU A 160 -6.01 -11.25 -22.88
N GLU A 161 -5.82 -9.93 -22.94
CA GLU A 161 -5.21 -9.17 -21.85
C GLU A 161 -6.06 -9.23 -20.57
N GLN A 162 -7.39 -9.21 -20.68
CA GLN A 162 -8.28 -9.41 -19.53
C GLN A 162 -8.04 -10.76 -18.85
N THR A 163 -7.92 -11.82 -19.64
CA THR A 163 -7.68 -13.18 -19.12
C THR A 163 -6.31 -13.28 -18.44
N GLN A 164 -5.29 -12.66 -19.03
CA GLN A 164 -3.93 -12.60 -18.46
C GLN A 164 -3.90 -11.84 -17.14
N VAL A 165 -4.60 -10.71 -17.03
CA VAL A 165 -4.71 -9.96 -15.77
C VAL A 165 -5.47 -10.78 -14.73
N SER A 166 -6.60 -11.39 -15.11
CA SER A 166 -7.39 -12.21 -14.19
C SER A 166 -6.65 -13.46 -13.69
N SER A 167 -5.72 -14.04 -14.46
CA SER A 167 -4.95 -15.20 -13.99
C SER A 167 -3.92 -14.85 -12.90
N LEU A 168 -3.61 -13.57 -12.71
CA LEU A 168 -2.70 -13.10 -11.66
C LEU A 168 -3.43 -12.81 -10.34
N LEU A 169 -4.76 -12.80 -10.35
CA LEU A 169 -5.59 -12.38 -9.22
C LEU A 169 -6.29 -13.58 -8.57
N THR A 170 -6.55 -13.49 -7.28
CA THR A 170 -7.45 -14.42 -6.58
C THR A 170 -8.90 -13.91 -6.66
N THR A 171 -9.86 -14.78 -6.36
CA THR A 171 -11.30 -14.45 -6.43
C THR A 171 -11.74 -13.38 -5.41
N ALA A 172 -10.89 -13.05 -4.44
CA ALA A 172 -11.15 -12.02 -3.43
C ALA A 172 -10.51 -10.66 -3.76
N ASP A 173 -9.67 -10.57 -4.79
CA ASP A 173 -8.93 -9.34 -5.09
C ASP A 173 -9.78 -8.32 -5.86
N THR A 174 -9.70 -7.07 -5.43
CA THR A 174 -10.17 -5.90 -6.18
C THR A 174 -8.98 -4.99 -6.42
N VAL A 175 -8.64 -4.73 -7.69
CA VAL A 175 -7.45 -3.98 -8.07
C VAL A 175 -7.78 -2.79 -8.96
N TRP A 176 -6.97 -1.74 -8.88
CA TRP A 176 -7.06 -0.60 -9.79
C TRP A 176 -6.48 -0.94 -11.16
N VAL A 177 -7.17 -0.54 -12.22
CA VAL A 177 -6.69 -0.57 -13.61
C VAL A 177 -6.55 0.85 -14.14
N GLY A 178 -5.84 1.05 -15.25
CA GLY A 178 -5.57 2.38 -15.81
C GLY A 178 -6.80 3.11 -16.38
N LEU A 179 -7.98 2.49 -16.35
CA LEU A 179 -9.23 3.13 -16.78
C LEU A 179 -9.69 4.13 -15.72
N PHE A 180 -9.91 5.39 -16.13
CA PHE A 180 -10.45 6.45 -15.28
C PHE A 180 -11.46 7.30 -16.07
N ALA A 181 -12.39 7.91 -15.34
CA ALA A 181 -13.31 8.90 -15.90
C ALA A 181 -12.76 10.30 -15.61
N ASP A 182 -12.69 11.14 -16.64
CA ASP A 182 -12.23 12.53 -16.53
C ASP A 182 -13.31 13.49 -17.02
N SER A 183 -13.62 14.52 -16.24
CA SER A 183 -14.51 15.61 -16.63
C SER A 183 -13.78 16.77 -17.30
N TRP A 184 -12.45 16.80 -17.25
CA TRP A 184 -11.63 17.82 -17.88
C TRP A 184 -11.31 17.47 -19.33
N VAL A 185 -11.65 18.39 -20.23
CA VAL A 185 -11.34 18.31 -21.66
C VAL A 185 -10.25 19.32 -22.01
N TRP A 186 -9.35 18.94 -22.91
CA TRP A 186 -8.41 19.90 -23.48
C TRP A 186 -9.15 20.86 -24.42
N SER A 187 -8.77 22.13 -24.43
CA SER A 187 -9.41 23.15 -25.25
C SER A 187 -9.23 22.93 -26.76
N ASP A 188 -8.26 22.10 -27.15
CA ASP A 188 -7.99 21.68 -28.52
C ASP A 188 -8.64 20.34 -28.88
N GLU A 189 -9.51 19.80 -28.01
CA GLU A 189 -10.15 18.49 -28.13
C GLU A 189 -9.15 17.31 -28.16
N GLY A 190 -7.91 17.53 -27.70
CA GLY A 190 -6.90 16.50 -27.59
C GLY A 190 -7.32 15.36 -26.64
N SER A 191 -6.87 14.15 -26.95
CA SER A 191 -7.19 12.93 -26.18
C SER A 191 -6.19 12.59 -25.07
N SER A 192 -5.30 13.53 -24.73
CA SER A 192 -4.28 13.29 -23.71
C SER A 192 -4.90 13.07 -22.34
N SER A 193 -4.54 11.96 -21.70
CA SER A 193 -4.92 11.57 -20.34
C SER A 193 -4.01 12.16 -19.26
N PHE A 194 -2.94 12.85 -19.64
CA PHE A 194 -1.97 13.41 -18.68
C PHE A 194 -2.60 14.54 -17.87
N ARG A 195 -2.53 14.43 -16.55
CA ARG A 195 -2.97 15.47 -15.61
C ARG A 195 -1.86 15.69 -14.58
N TYR A 196 -1.55 16.94 -14.28
CA TYR A 196 -0.53 17.29 -13.29
C TYR A 196 -1.10 18.23 -12.22
N TRP A 197 -2.31 17.91 -11.75
CA TRP A 197 -2.98 18.66 -10.69
C TRP A 197 -2.16 18.68 -9.41
N LYS A 198 -2.22 19.80 -8.69
CA LYS A 198 -1.75 19.89 -7.32
C LYS A 198 -2.57 18.90 -6.47
N THR A 199 -1.90 17.95 -5.81
CA THR A 199 -2.57 17.02 -4.88
C THR A 199 -3.12 17.77 -3.69
N ASP A 200 -4.40 17.59 -3.46
CA ASP A 200 -5.19 18.51 -2.66
C ASP A 200 -5.23 18.07 -1.19
N ASN A 201 -4.38 18.67 -0.36
CA ASN A 201 -4.67 18.83 1.07
C ASN A 201 -5.10 20.27 1.40
N MET A 202 -5.26 21.16 0.41
CA MET A 202 -5.75 22.52 0.61
C MET A 202 -6.27 23.11 -0.71
N GLN A 203 -7.56 22.96 -0.97
CA GLN A 203 -8.39 24.04 -1.47
C GLN A 203 -9.88 23.79 -1.30
N SER A 204 -10.48 24.75 -0.62
CA SER A 204 -11.89 25.10 -0.70
C SER A 204 -12.35 25.10 -2.16
N LEU A 205 -13.38 24.32 -2.41
CA LEU A 205 -14.29 24.47 -3.54
C LEU A 205 -14.74 25.93 -3.62
N SER A 206 -14.11 26.72 -4.49
CA SER A 206 -14.76 27.90 -5.02
C SER A 206 -15.47 27.45 -6.29
N ASP A 207 -16.80 27.35 -6.21
CA ASP A 207 -17.74 26.82 -7.20
C ASP A 207 -17.80 27.59 -8.55
N THR A 208 -16.71 28.26 -8.96
CA THR A 208 -16.66 29.11 -10.18
C THR A 208 -15.38 28.91 -11.01
N SER A 209 -14.67 27.81 -10.78
CA SER A 209 -13.32 27.58 -11.34
C SER A 209 -13.28 26.37 -12.28
N ASP A 210 -13.62 26.62 -13.55
CA ASP A 210 -13.77 25.60 -14.62
C ASP A 210 -12.62 25.60 -15.64
N CYS A 211 -11.54 26.35 -15.40
CA CYS A 211 -10.36 26.38 -16.27
C CYS A 211 -9.08 26.00 -15.50
N ALA A 212 -8.20 25.23 -16.15
CA ALA A 212 -6.91 24.82 -15.60
C ALA A 212 -5.84 25.90 -15.80
N VAL A 213 -4.96 26.08 -14.82
CA VAL A 213 -3.74 26.89 -14.94
C VAL A 213 -2.55 26.16 -14.31
N MET A 214 -1.38 26.30 -14.92
CA MET A 214 -0.10 25.82 -14.37
C MET A 214 0.48 26.83 -13.37
N ASP A 215 0.87 26.36 -12.20
CA ASP A 215 1.58 27.11 -11.17
C ASP A 215 3.06 26.74 -11.13
N LEU A 216 3.89 27.61 -11.70
CA LEU A 216 5.35 27.43 -11.73
C LEU A 216 6.00 27.53 -10.35
N SER A 217 5.35 28.17 -9.37
CA SER A 217 5.86 28.22 -7.99
C SER A 217 5.73 26.88 -7.27
N LEU A 218 4.86 25.99 -7.78
CA LEU A 218 4.60 24.67 -7.25
C LEU A 218 5.02 23.59 -8.24
N PHE A 219 6.27 23.69 -8.72
CA PHE A 219 6.90 22.72 -9.61
C PHE A 219 6.12 22.45 -10.91
N GLY A 220 5.29 23.40 -11.36
CA GLY A 220 4.49 23.27 -12.57
C GLY A 220 3.18 22.50 -12.37
N THR A 221 2.76 22.23 -11.14
CA THR A 221 1.45 21.62 -10.86
C THR A 221 0.28 22.50 -11.32
N TRP A 222 -0.89 21.91 -11.55
CA TRP A 222 -2.06 22.59 -12.07
C TRP A 222 -3.07 22.88 -10.96
N THR A 223 -3.81 23.98 -11.09
CA THR A 223 -4.92 24.36 -10.22
C THR A 223 -6.06 24.92 -11.06
N ASN A 224 -7.26 24.97 -10.50
CA ASN A 224 -8.44 25.50 -11.15
C ASN A 224 -8.63 26.99 -10.85
N LEU A 225 -8.98 27.76 -11.87
CA LEU A 225 -9.32 29.18 -11.75
C LEU A 225 -10.47 29.53 -12.69
N SER A 226 -11.12 30.66 -12.41
CA SER A 226 -12.08 31.24 -13.36
C SER A 226 -11.41 31.53 -14.70
N CYS A 227 -12.04 31.08 -15.78
CA CYS A 227 -11.62 31.27 -17.17
C CYS A 227 -11.47 32.76 -17.57
N ASN A 228 -12.15 33.66 -16.85
CA ASN A 228 -12.13 35.10 -17.12
C ASN A 228 -10.90 35.80 -16.55
N LYS A 229 -10.04 35.12 -15.77
CA LYS A 229 -8.80 35.71 -15.26
C LYS A 229 -7.76 35.81 -16.37
N LYS A 230 -7.23 37.03 -16.58
CA LYS A 230 -6.19 37.30 -17.57
C LYS A 230 -4.84 36.72 -17.14
N LYS A 231 -4.17 36.01 -18.05
CA LYS A 231 -2.81 35.46 -17.88
C LYS A 231 -1.92 35.83 -19.07
N LYS A 232 -0.60 35.76 -18.89
CA LYS A 232 0.37 36.00 -19.97
C LYS A 232 0.26 34.89 -21.01
N LYS A 233 0.28 35.26 -22.30
CA LYS A 233 0.38 34.29 -23.40
C LYS A 233 1.84 33.91 -23.57
N ASN A 234 2.14 32.61 -23.48
CA ASN A 234 3.45 32.05 -23.79
C ASN A 234 3.25 31.03 -24.92
N TYR A 235 4.08 31.10 -25.96
CA TYR A 235 4.06 30.13 -27.06
C TYR A 235 5.24 29.18 -26.84
N LEU A 236 4.97 27.88 -26.85
CA LEU A 236 6.00 26.86 -27.00
C LEU A 236 6.16 26.66 -28.52
N ASN A 237 7.36 26.96 -29.04
CA ASN A 237 7.71 26.56 -30.39
C ASN A 237 8.08 25.08 -30.33
N ASN A 238 7.32 24.24 -31.02
CA ASN A 238 7.70 22.85 -31.29
C ASN A 238 8.78 22.80 -32.37
#